data_AF-X0UT12-F1
#
_entry.id   AF-X0UT12-F1
#
_cell.length_a   1.000
_cell.length_b   1.000
_cell.length_c   1.000
_cell.angle_alpha   90.00
_cell.angle_beta   90.00
_cell.angle_gamma   90.00
#
_symmetry.space_group_name_H-M   'P 1'
#
loop_
_entity.id
_entity.type
_entity.pdbx_description
1 polymer ?
#
loop_
_entity_poly.entity_id
_entity_poly.type
_entity_poly.pdbx_seq_one_letter_code
_entity_poly.pdbx_strand_id
1 'polypeptide(L)'
;LAWHTTYYWRVDEVNNLNPDSPWVGNVWSFTTADFILVDDFESYNDLDPDDPESKRIYITWIDGFDDPTKTNGSVVGYAEPDFPAGEHFVETTIVHGGDQSMPLFYNNSGPAYYSEATYSPTQRDWTEEGVGVLSLWFYGDAANAAALMYVALNGGTAVYHDNADAALIDTWTEWTIDLQEEFADVDLTNVNTLAIGFGDKNNLQPGGTGLVLFDDIRLYRPAPPEPETP
;
A
#
# COMPACT_ATOMS: atom_id res chain seq x y z
N LEU A 1 -5.69 3.31 21.84
CA LEU A 1 -4.98 2.25 22.59
C LEU A 1 -3.49 2.47 22.35
N ALA A 2 -2.61 2.20 23.32
CA ALA A 2 -1.16 2.34 23.13
C ALA A 2 -0.67 1.40 22.02
N TRP A 3 0.32 1.80 21.24
CA TRP A 3 0.93 1.01 20.15
C TRP A 3 1.72 -0.19 20.68
N HIS A 4 1.84 -1.24 19.87
CA HIS A 4 2.53 -2.49 20.18
C HIS A 4 2.24 -3.06 21.58
N THR A 5 1.01 -2.85 22.06
CA THR A 5 0.61 -3.17 23.43
C THR A 5 -0.45 -4.27 23.38
N THR A 6 -0.19 -5.35 24.11
CA THR A 6 -1.16 -6.45 24.24
C THR A 6 -2.18 -6.10 25.32
N TYR A 7 -3.43 -5.99 24.91
CA TYR A 7 -4.57 -5.79 25.79
C TYR A 7 -5.26 -7.12 26.05
N TYR A 8 -5.70 -7.31 27.29
CA TYR A 8 -6.44 -8.48 27.73
C TYR A 8 -7.82 -8.05 28.19
N TRP A 9 -8.86 -8.77 27.78
CA TRP A 9 -10.22 -8.53 28.23
C TRP A 9 -10.96 -9.85 28.41
N ARG A 10 -12.00 -9.85 29.23
CA ARG A 10 -12.92 -10.98 29.40
C ARG A 10 -14.32 -10.45 29.67
N VAL A 11 -15.33 -11.30 29.43
CA VAL A 11 -16.73 -11.01 29.74
C VAL A 11 -17.19 -12.01 30.80
N ASP A 12 -17.54 -11.53 31.98
CA ASP A 12 -18.12 -12.36 33.04
C ASP A 12 -19.65 -12.19 33.01
N GLU A 13 -20.39 -13.30 33.03
CA GLU A 13 -21.85 -13.28 33.09
C GLU A 13 -22.31 -13.09 34.55
N VAL A 14 -23.24 -12.15 34.78
CA VAL A 14 -23.74 -11.79 36.12
C VAL A 14 -25.24 -12.02 36.23
N ASN A 15 -25.67 -12.76 37.25
CA ASN A 15 -27.06 -13.00 37.60
C ASN A 15 -27.29 -12.90 39.12
N ASN A 16 -27.95 -11.83 39.56
CA ASN A 16 -28.19 -11.55 40.99
C ASN A 16 -29.15 -12.51 41.70
N LEU A 17 -29.80 -13.42 40.97
CA LEU A 17 -30.70 -14.43 41.53
C LEU A 17 -30.04 -15.80 41.68
N ASN A 18 -28.82 -15.98 41.15
CA ASN A 18 -28.10 -17.24 41.22
C ASN A 18 -26.88 -17.10 42.14
N PRO A 19 -26.76 -17.88 43.23
CA PRO A 19 -25.60 -17.82 44.11
C PRO A 19 -24.28 -18.26 43.44
N ASP A 20 -24.34 -18.97 42.31
CA ASP A 20 -23.16 -19.39 41.55
C ASP A 20 -22.66 -18.32 40.56
N SER A 21 -23.34 -17.17 40.48
CA SER A 21 -22.88 -16.00 39.71
C SER A 21 -21.86 -15.17 40.51
N PRO A 22 -20.84 -14.56 39.85
CA PRO A 22 -20.67 -14.49 38.40
C PRO A 22 -19.96 -15.71 37.79
N TRP A 23 -20.34 -16.04 36.56
CA TRP A 23 -19.63 -17.03 35.75
C TRP A 23 -18.52 -16.35 34.96
N VAL A 24 -17.28 -16.72 35.27
CA VAL A 24 -16.08 -16.12 34.67
C VAL A 24 -15.95 -16.58 33.22
N GLY A 25 -15.80 -15.62 32.31
CA GLY A 25 -15.57 -15.92 30.89
C GLY A 25 -14.09 -16.14 30.56
N ASN A 26 -13.84 -16.57 29.32
CA ASN A 26 -12.50 -16.72 28.81
C ASN A 26 -11.80 -15.36 28.68
N VAL A 27 -10.49 -15.35 28.95
CA VAL A 27 -9.64 -14.19 28.68
C VAL A 27 -9.25 -14.19 27.20
N TRP A 28 -9.50 -13.08 26.54
CA TRP A 28 -9.11 -12.77 25.18
C TRP A 28 -8.01 -11.72 25.18
N SER A 29 -7.20 -11.71 24.13
CA SER A 29 -6.19 -10.69 23.94
C SER A 29 -6.10 -10.23 22.50
N PHE A 30 -5.65 -8.99 22.31
CA PHE A 30 -5.21 -8.48 21.01
C PHE A 30 -4.00 -7.56 21.23
N THR A 31 -3.12 -7.47 20.24
CA THR A 31 -1.97 -6.57 20.25
C THR A 31 -2.23 -5.46 19.25
N THR A 32 -2.03 -4.21 19.65
CA THR A 32 -2.12 -3.07 18.74
C THR A 32 -0.93 -3.05 17.78
N ALA A 33 -1.15 -2.52 16.57
CA ALA A 33 -0.08 -2.32 15.59
C ALA A 33 1.02 -1.37 16.13
N ASP A 34 2.21 -1.47 15.54
CA ASP A 34 3.34 -0.54 15.75
C ASP A 34 3.59 0.32 14.50
N PHE A 35 2.53 0.58 13.73
CA PHE A 35 2.56 1.36 12.50
C PHE A 35 1.25 2.10 12.28
N ILE A 36 1.30 3.18 11.49
CA ILE A 36 0.11 3.76 10.85
C ILE A 36 -0.12 3.00 9.55
N LEU A 37 -1.35 2.51 9.35
CA LEU A 37 -1.77 1.90 8.11
C LEU A 37 -2.07 2.98 7.07
N VAL A 38 -1.46 2.89 5.89
CA VAL A 38 -1.79 3.75 4.74
C VAL A 38 -2.80 3.04 3.84
N ASP A 39 -2.48 1.79 3.44
CA ASP A 39 -3.37 0.88 2.71
C ASP A 39 -2.83 -0.55 2.85
N ASP A 40 -3.68 -1.51 3.25
CA ASP A 40 -3.39 -2.95 3.29
C ASP A 40 -4.11 -3.71 2.18
N PHE A 41 -4.84 -3.01 1.31
CA PHE A 41 -5.58 -3.57 0.18
C PHE A 41 -6.72 -4.54 0.52
N GLU A 42 -6.98 -4.82 1.79
CA GLU A 42 -8.00 -5.76 2.25
C GLU A 42 -9.44 -5.22 2.16
N SER A 43 -9.60 -3.92 1.89
CA SER A 43 -10.91 -3.28 1.90
C SER A 43 -11.61 -3.25 0.54
N TYR A 44 -10.93 -3.69 -0.52
CA TYR A 44 -11.41 -3.60 -1.90
C TYR A 44 -12.37 -4.74 -2.25
N ASN A 45 -13.30 -4.48 -3.17
CA ASN A 45 -14.31 -5.45 -3.58
C ASN A 45 -14.71 -5.30 -5.05
N ASP A 46 -15.45 -6.29 -5.58
CA ASP A 46 -15.88 -6.33 -6.99
C ASP A 46 -17.32 -5.85 -7.22
N LEU A 47 -17.95 -5.24 -6.21
CA LEU A 47 -19.34 -4.79 -6.31
C LEU A 47 -19.51 -3.82 -7.49
N ASP A 48 -20.70 -3.83 -8.09
CA ASP A 48 -21.07 -2.89 -9.16
C ASP A 48 -20.72 -1.44 -8.78
N PRO A 49 -20.18 -0.60 -9.67
CA PRO A 49 -19.83 0.78 -9.31
C PRO A 49 -21.03 1.62 -8.86
N ASP A 50 -22.26 1.25 -9.23
CA ASP A 50 -23.48 1.91 -8.77
C ASP A 50 -23.89 1.47 -7.34
N ASP A 51 -23.22 0.46 -6.76
CA ASP A 51 -23.46 0.00 -5.39
C ASP A 51 -22.81 0.97 -4.37
N PRO A 52 -23.55 1.45 -3.34
CA PRO A 52 -22.99 2.36 -2.34
C PRO A 52 -21.87 1.76 -1.47
N GLU A 53 -21.74 0.42 -1.43
CA GLU A 53 -20.66 -0.29 -0.74
C GLU A 53 -19.48 -0.62 -1.66
N SER A 54 -19.54 -0.19 -2.94
CA SER A 54 -18.48 -0.43 -3.92
C SER A 54 -17.16 0.22 -3.49
N LYS A 55 -16.11 -0.59 -3.50
CA LYS A 55 -14.73 -0.18 -3.23
C LYS A 55 -13.84 -0.85 -4.24
N ARG A 56 -14.04 -0.56 -5.53
CA ARG A 56 -13.14 -1.09 -6.55
C ARG A 56 -11.80 -0.38 -6.45
N ILE A 57 -10.72 -1.15 -6.51
CA ILE A 57 -9.37 -0.63 -6.27
C ILE A 57 -9.00 0.55 -7.18
N TYR A 58 -9.37 0.50 -8.47
CA TYR A 58 -9.11 1.57 -9.44
C TYR A 58 -9.99 2.83 -9.28
N ILE A 59 -11.01 2.81 -8.42
CA ILE A 59 -11.75 4.02 -8.03
C ILE A 59 -10.97 4.79 -6.96
N THR A 60 -10.20 4.06 -6.13
CA THR A 60 -9.44 4.62 -5.01
C THR A 60 -8.01 4.97 -5.41
N TRP A 61 -7.37 4.09 -6.18
CA TRP A 61 -6.07 4.30 -6.80
C TRP A 61 -6.28 4.76 -8.24
N ILE A 62 -6.12 6.07 -8.46
CA ILE A 62 -6.34 6.70 -9.76
C ILE A 62 -5.16 6.39 -10.67
N ASP A 63 -5.43 5.77 -11.82
CA ASP A 63 -4.43 5.32 -12.79
C ASP A 63 -4.51 6.08 -14.13
N GLY A 64 -3.84 5.56 -15.17
CA GLY A 64 -3.83 6.10 -16.52
C GLY A 64 -4.88 5.53 -17.47
N PHE A 65 -5.72 4.58 -17.03
CA PHE A 65 -6.62 3.84 -17.92
C PHE A 65 -7.58 4.77 -18.67
N ASP A 66 -8.24 5.66 -17.91
CA ASP A 66 -9.19 6.64 -18.42
C ASP A 66 -8.55 7.98 -18.82
N ASP A 67 -7.22 8.11 -18.79
CA ASP A 67 -6.53 9.33 -19.23
C ASP A 67 -6.75 9.55 -20.74
N PRO A 68 -7.46 10.61 -21.16
CA PRO A 68 -7.71 10.89 -22.57
C PRO A 68 -6.45 11.35 -23.31
N THR A 69 -5.43 11.81 -22.59
CA THR A 69 -4.15 12.24 -23.15
C THR A 69 -3.19 11.08 -23.40
N LYS A 70 -3.47 9.91 -22.78
CA LYS A 70 -2.65 8.70 -22.86
C LYS A 70 -1.18 8.98 -22.50
N THR A 71 -0.96 9.87 -21.53
CA THR A 71 0.37 10.23 -21.05
C THR A 71 0.81 9.38 -19.86
N ASN A 72 -0.17 8.85 -19.11
CA ASN A 72 0.04 7.87 -18.05
C ASN A 72 -0.30 6.46 -18.55
N GLY A 73 0.66 5.54 -18.45
CA GLY A 73 0.53 4.16 -18.94
C GLY A 73 0.08 3.14 -17.89
N SER A 74 -0.26 3.58 -16.68
CA SER A 74 -0.66 2.67 -15.60
C SER A 74 -2.07 2.12 -15.76
N VAL A 75 -2.25 0.89 -15.26
CA VAL A 75 -3.57 0.31 -14.98
C VAL A 75 -3.50 -0.35 -13.61
N VAL A 76 -4.42 0.03 -12.71
CA VAL A 76 -4.55 -0.57 -11.38
C VAL A 76 -5.63 -1.65 -11.39
N GLY A 77 -5.28 -2.82 -10.85
CA GLY A 77 -6.14 -3.99 -10.86
C GLY A 77 -6.18 -4.70 -12.22
N TYR A 78 -6.75 -5.90 -12.21
CA TYR A 78 -7.05 -6.63 -13.44
C TYR A 78 -8.24 -5.98 -14.15
N ALA A 79 -8.04 -5.43 -15.35
CA ALA A 79 -9.10 -4.66 -16.02
C ALA A 79 -10.31 -5.49 -16.47
N GLU A 80 -10.11 -6.79 -16.76
CA GLU A 80 -11.14 -7.69 -17.31
C GLU A 80 -11.13 -9.06 -16.60
N PRO A 81 -11.47 -9.14 -15.31
CA PRO A 81 -11.47 -10.41 -14.59
C PRO A 81 -12.63 -11.32 -15.04
N ASP A 82 -12.36 -12.62 -15.18
CA ASP A 82 -13.37 -13.66 -15.36
C ASP A 82 -14.05 -14.00 -14.00
N PHE A 83 -15.04 -13.19 -13.61
CA PHE A 83 -15.79 -13.42 -12.37
C PHE A 83 -16.43 -14.82 -12.28
N PRO A 84 -17.02 -15.40 -13.34
CA PRO A 84 -17.45 -16.81 -13.33
C PRO A 84 -16.33 -17.82 -13.00
N ALA A 85 -15.08 -17.51 -13.31
CA ALA A 85 -13.92 -18.32 -12.95
C ALA A 85 -13.36 -18.00 -11.54
N GLY A 86 -13.93 -17.02 -10.84
CA GLY A 86 -13.48 -16.59 -9.51
C GLY A 86 -12.32 -15.60 -9.54
N GLU A 87 -12.10 -14.92 -10.66
CA GLU A 87 -11.13 -13.82 -10.72
C GLU A 87 -11.72 -12.53 -10.12
N HIS A 88 -10.84 -11.64 -9.69
CA HIS A 88 -11.16 -10.41 -8.97
C HIS A 88 -10.42 -9.23 -9.60
N PHE A 89 -10.82 -7.99 -9.28
CA PHE A 89 -10.03 -6.82 -9.69
C PHE A 89 -8.66 -6.76 -9.00
N VAL A 90 -8.50 -7.40 -7.84
CA VAL A 90 -7.27 -7.50 -7.06
C VAL A 90 -6.61 -8.88 -7.25
N GLU A 91 -5.33 -9.00 -6.89
CA GLU A 91 -4.65 -10.30 -6.81
C GLU A 91 -4.97 -10.98 -5.47
N THR A 92 -5.29 -12.27 -5.50
CA THR A 92 -5.75 -13.05 -4.33
C THR A 92 -4.92 -14.32 -4.09
N THR A 93 -3.96 -14.60 -4.98
CA THR A 93 -3.07 -15.76 -4.95
C THR A 93 -1.65 -15.38 -4.53
N ILE A 94 -1.14 -14.26 -5.05
CA ILE A 94 0.20 -13.74 -4.71
C ILE A 94 0.00 -12.54 -3.77
N VAL A 95 0.04 -12.83 -2.48
CA VAL A 95 -0.28 -11.88 -1.40
C VAL A 95 0.85 -11.88 -0.37
N HIS A 96 1.20 -10.73 0.19
CA HIS A 96 2.20 -10.61 1.25
C HIS A 96 1.54 -10.74 2.63
N GLY A 97 0.50 -9.94 2.87
CA GLY A 97 -0.29 -9.93 4.10
C GLY A 97 -1.78 -9.97 3.78
N GLY A 98 -2.59 -10.59 4.65
CA GLY A 98 -4.04 -10.66 4.43
C GLY A 98 -4.45 -11.60 3.30
N ASP A 99 -5.45 -11.20 2.52
CA ASP A 99 -6.10 -11.99 1.47
C ASP A 99 -5.91 -11.37 0.06
N GLN A 100 -5.41 -10.13 -0.06
CA GLN A 100 -5.38 -9.40 -1.33
C GLN A 100 -4.11 -8.55 -1.51
N SER A 101 -3.62 -8.41 -2.75
CA SER A 101 -2.59 -7.44 -3.12
C SER A 101 -3.01 -6.62 -4.35
N MET A 102 -2.43 -5.43 -4.51
CA MET A 102 -2.73 -4.53 -5.64
C MET A 102 -1.91 -4.88 -6.87
N PRO A 103 -2.54 -5.24 -8.01
CA PRO A 103 -1.88 -5.26 -9.31
C PRO A 103 -1.67 -3.83 -9.82
N LEU A 104 -0.43 -3.47 -10.17
CA LEU A 104 -0.12 -2.24 -10.90
C LEU A 104 0.63 -2.59 -12.20
N PHE A 105 -0.08 -2.49 -13.31
CA PHE A 105 0.50 -2.62 -14.64
C PHE A 105 1.13 -1.30 -15.05
N TYR A 106 2.29 -1.37 -15.70
CA TYR A 106 2.91 -0.22 -16.37
C TYR A 106 3.08 -0.49 -17.86
N ASN A 107 2.83 0.53 -18.66
CA ASN A 107 3.11 0.53 -20.09
C ASN A 107 3.78 1.83 -20.52
N ASN A 108 5.11 1.79 -20.59
CA ASN A 108 5.95 2.92 -20.97
C ASN A 108 6.43 2.83 -22.42
N SER A 109 5.84 1.94 -23.24
CA SER A 109 6.27 1.69 -24.62
C SER A 109 5.78 2.73 -25.64
N GLY A 110 4.98 3.71 -25.20
CA GLY A 110 4.38 4.76 -26.02
C GLY A 110 2.87 4.56 -26.23
N PRO A 111 2.04 5.62 -26.22
CA PRO A 111 2.40 7.04 -26.14
C PRO A 111 2.76 7.54 -24.73
N ALA A 112 2.52 6.76 -23.68
CA ALA A 112 2.99 7.04 -22.33
C ALA A 112 4.44 6.60 -22.15
N TYR A 113 5.25 7.42 -21.47
CA TYR A 113 6.65 7.12 -21.12
C TYR A 113 6.87 7.01 -19.60
N TYR A 114 5.77 7.10 -18.84
CA TYR A 114 5.71 6.79 -17.43
C TYR A 114 4.34 6.19 -17.12
N SER A 115 4.26 5.46 -16.02
CA SER A 115 3.03 4.87 -15.49
C SER A 115 2.95 5.18 -14.01
N GLU A 116 1.81 5.68 -13.53
CA GLU A 116 1.65 6.13 -12.14
C GLU A 116 0.24 5.86 -11.63
N ALA A 117 0.13 5.28 -10.43
CA ALA A 117 -1.11 5.17 -9.69
C ALA A 117 -1.06 6.13 -8.49
N THR A 118 -2.14 6.87 -8.25
CA THR A 118 -2.23 7.87 -7.18
C THR A 118 -3.34 7.53 -6.18
N TYR A 119 -2.99 7.46 -4.91
CA TYR A 119 -3.87 7.25 -3.77
C TYR A 119 -4.03 8.52 -2.94
N SER A 120 -5.21 8.73 -2.37
CA SER A 120 -5.47 9.79 -1.40
C SER A 120 -5.67 9.19 0.00
N PRO A 121 -4.64 9.19 0.86
CA PRO A 121 -4.75 8.58 2.18
C PRO A 121 -5.76 9.30 3.07
N THR A 122 -6.45 8.52 3.91
CA THR A 122 -7.35 9.05 4.93
C THR A 122 -6.57 9.66 6.10
N GLN A 123 -5.47 9.01 6.49
CA GLN A 123 -4.52 9.53 7.46
C GLN A 123 -3.46 10.37 6.76
N ARG A 124 -3.51 11.69 6.97
CA ARG A 124 -2.67 12.66 6.23
C ARG A 124 -1.51 13.23 7.03
N ASP A 125 -1.58 13.17 8.35
CA ASP A 125 -0.46 13.57 9.20
C ASP A 125 0.48 12.39 9.39
N TRP A 126 1.56 12.41 8.61
CA TRP A 126 2.63 11.41 8.62
C TRP A 126 3.76 11.81 9.57
N THR A 127 3.46 12.67 10.55
CA THR A 127 4.34 12.97 11.70
C THR A 127 3.76 12.46 13.02
N GLU A 128 2.52 11.95 13.00
CA GLU A 128 1.88 11.37 14.18
C GLU A 128 2.66 10.16 14.72
N GLU A 129 2.58 9.98 16.05
CA GLU A 129 3.20 8.84 16.75
C GLU A 129 4.72 8.69 16.51
N GLY A 130 5.38 9.74 16.00
CA GLY A 130 6.81 9.75 15.70
C GLY A 130 7.21 8.85 14.54
N VAL A 131 6.28 8.54 13.63
CA VAL A 131 6.62 7.84 12.39
C VAL A 131 7.55 8.70 11.52
N GLY A 132 8.40 8.04 10.77
CA GLY A 132 9.38 8.69 9.89
C GLY A 132 9.85 7.81 8.74
N VAL A 133 9.33 6.59 8.62
CA VAL A 133 9.68 5.64 7.57
C VAL A 133 8.40 5.21 6.87
N LEU A 134 8.34 5.44 5.56
CA LEU A 134 7.34 4.82 4.69
C LEU A 134 7.84 3.44 4.26
N SER A 135 7.01 2.42 4.41
CA SER A 135 7.28 1.06 3.95
C SER A 135 6.18 0.63 3.00
N LEU A 136 6.57 -0.04 1.92
CA LEU A 136 5.68 -0.73 0.99
C LEU A 136 6.33 -2.04 0.55
N TRP A 137 5.52 -3.09 0.47
CA TRP A 137 5.95 -4.38 -0.07
C TRP A 137 5.63 -4.46 -1.55
N PHE A 138 6.56 -5.01 -2.33
CA PHE A 138 6.37 -5.20 -3.75
C PHE A 138 6.83 -6.57 -4.23
N TYR A 139 6.22 -7.04 -5.30
CA TYR A 139 6.54 -8.28 -5.99
C TYR A 139 6.48 -8.03 -7.50
N GLY A 140 7.63 -8.08 -8.16
CA GLY A 140 7.75 -7.96 -9.62
C GLY A 140 7.72 -9.30 -10.34
N ASP A 141 8.15 -9.33 -11.59
CA ASP A 141 8.25 -10.54 -12.41
C ASP A 141 9.55 -10.49 -13.20
N ALA A 142 10.34 -11.57 -13.19
CA ALA A 142 11.62 -11.63 -13.91
C ALA A 142 11.49 -11.43 -15.44
N ALA A 143 10.29 -11.57 -16.01
CA ALA A 143 9.96 -11.29 -17.40
C ALA A 143 9.57 -9.83 -17.67
N ASN A 144 9.42 -9.00 -16.65
CA ASN A 144 9.13 -7.59 -16.79
C ASN A 144 10.25 -6.87 -17.56
N ALA A 145 9.87 -5.86 -18.35
CA ALA A 145 10.86 -4.93 -18.90
C ALA A 145 11.34 -3.98 -17.80
N ALA A 146 12.66 -3.78 -17.66
CA ALA A 146 13.21 -2.88 -16.65
C ALA A 146 12.62 -1.46 -16.74
N ALA A 147 12.22 -0.93 -15.59
CA ALA A 147 11.69 0.41 -15.42
C ALA A 147 12.02 0.90 -14.00
N LEU A 148 12.45 2.16 -13.88
CA LEU A 148 12.72 2.76 -12.58
C LEU A 148 11.42 2.86 -11.79
N MET A 149 11.35 2.17 -10.66
CA MET A 149 10.23 2.27 -9.72
C MET A 149 10.43 3.49 -8.82
N TYR A 150 9.36 4.23 -8.54
CA TYR A 150 9.43 5.43 -7.71
C TYR A 150 8.16 5.65 -6.88
N VAL A 151 8.29 6.48 -5.84
CA VAL A 151 7.19 7.04 -5.04
C VAL A 151 7.24 8.57 -5.10
N ALA A 152 6.10 9.23 -5.11
CA ALA A 152 6.02 10.68 -4.94
C ALA A 152 4.88 11.07 -3.98
N LEU A 153 5.08 12.12 -3.18
CA LEU A 153 4.07 12.65 -2.27
C LEU A 153 3.58 14.02 -2.75
N ASN A 154 2.28 14.29 -2.63
CA ASN A 154 1.67 15.58 -2.96
C ASN A 154 1.96 16.08 -4.40
N GLY A 155 2.25 15.18 -5.34
CA GLY A 155 2.67 15.53 -6.70
C GLY A 155 4.05 16.21 -6.78
N GLY A 156 4.85 16.11 -5.71
CA GLY A 156 6.20 16.63 -5.61
C GLY A 156 7.24 15.76 -6.33
N THR A 157 8.49 15.88 -5.88
CA THR A 157 9.63 15.16 -6.46
C THR A 157 9.47 13.65 -6.28
N ALA A 158 9.82 12.89 -7.33
CA ALA A 158 9.84 11.43 -7.28
C ALA A 158 11.12 10.92 -6.58
N VAL A 159 10.94 10.01 -5.64
CA VAL A 159 11.97 9.25 -4.95
C VAL A 159 12.05 7.88 -5.59
N TYR A 160 13.20 7.55 -6.17
CA TYR A 160 13.41 6.33 -6.93
C TYR A 160 13.95 5.21 -6.04
N HIS A 161 13.55 3.98 -6.33
CA HIS A 161 14.15 2.80 -5.72
C HIS A 161 15.61 2.66 -6.19
N ASP A 162 16.55 2.42 -5.26
CA ASP A 162 17.99 2.34 -5.55
C ASP A 162 18.35 1.26 -6.59
N ASN A 163 17.65 0.13 -6.53
CA ASN A 163 17.76 -0.89 -7.55
C ASN A 163 16.91 -0.53 -8.78
N ALA A 164 17.58 -0.18 -9.89
CA ALA A 164 16.93 0.11 -11.18
C ALA A 164 16.16 -1.08 -11.78
N ASP A 165 16.46 -2.30 -11.34
CA ASP A 165 15.79 -3.53 -11.76
C ASP A 165 14.73 -4.00 -10.73
N ALA A 166 14.26 -3.12 -9.83
CA ALA A 166 13.28 -3.50 -8.80
C ALA A 166 12.02 -4.17 -9.37
N ALA A 167 11.52 -3.72 -10.53
CA ALA A 167 10.36 -4.31 -11.19
C ALA A 167 10.57 -5.78 -11.62
N LEU A 168 11.81 -6.30 -11.64
CA LEU A 168 12.14 -7.67 -12.03
C LEU A 168 12.24 -8.63 -10.82
N ILE A 169 12.10 -8.14 -9.60
CA ILE A 169 12.29 -8.95 -8.39
C ILE A 169 11.03 -9.80 -8.14
N ASP A 170 11.10 -11.09 -8.47
CA ASP A 170 10.01 -12.07 -8.36
C ASP A 170 9.88 -12.70 -6.95
N THR A 171 10.12 -11.89 -5.92
CA THR A 171 9.90 -12.24 -4.51
C THR A 171 9.46 -11.01 -3.73
N TRP A 172 8.60 -11.21 -2.74
CA TRP A 172 8.19 -10.12 -1.85
C TRP A 172 9.40 -9.45 -1.23
N THR A 173 9.52 -8.15 -1.46
CA THR A 173 10.62 -7.31 -1.00
C THR A 173 10.05 -6.06 -0.37
N GLU A 174 10.55 -5.72 0.82
CA GLU A 174 10.21 -4.49 1.49
C GLU A 174 11.03 -3.34 0.91
N TRP A 175 10.36 -2.24 0.57
CA TRP A 175 11.01 -0.98 0.29
C TRP A 175 10.69 0.04 1.38
N THR A 176 11.72 0.41 2.13
CA THR A 176 11.64 1.45 3.16
C THR A 176 12.24 2.76 2.66
N ILE A 177 11.55 3.86 2.91
CA ILE A 177 11.94 5.23 2.53
C ILE A 177 11.97 6.09 3.81
N ASP A 178 13.11 6.74 4.09
CA ASP A 178 13.19 7.75 5.14
C ASP A 178 12.48 9.02 4.67
N LEU A 179 11.37 9.37 5.34
CA LEU A 179 10.51 10.46 4.92
C LEU A 179 11.21 11.83 5.03
N GLN A 180 12.08 12.02 6.02
CA GLN A 180 12.74 13.31 6.24
C GLN A 180 13.89 13.53 5.26
N GLU A 181 14.62 12.47 4.92
CA GLU A 181 15.71 12.53 3.95
C GLU A 181 15.18 12.71 2.53
N GLU A 182 14.19 11.89 2.14
CA GLU A 182 13.76 11.77 0.74
C GLU A 182 12.66 12.76 0.35
N PHE A 183 11.86 13.24 1.31
CA PHE A 183 10.77 14.20 1.08
C PHE A 183 10.95 15.51 1.87
N ALA A 184 12.18 16.00 1.95
CA ALA A 184 12.53 17.21 2.72
C ALA A 184 11.76 18.49 2.27
N ASP A 185 11.22 18.51 1.05
CA ASP A 185 10.42 19.59 0.49
C ASP A 185 8.90 19.41 0.66
N VAL A 186 8.45 18.30 1.24
CA VAL A 186 7.03 17.98 1.45
C VAL A 186 6.58 18.30 2.88
N ASP A 187 5.41 18.92 3.02
CA ASP A 187 4.74 19.06 4.31
C ASP A 187 4.12 17.72 4.74
N LEU A 188 4.87 16.94 5.53
CA LEU A 188 4.45 15.63 6.04
C LEU A 188 3.30 15.71 7.06
N THR A 189 2.95 16.90 7.56
CA THR A 189 1.75 17.05 8.41
C THR A 189 0.45 16.99 7.59
N ASN A 190 0.55 17.03 6.26
CA ASN A 190 -0.58 17.02 5.34
C ASN A 190 -0.25 16.37 3.98
N VAL A 191 -0.09 15.05 3.99
CA VAL A 191 0.05 14.22 2.79
C VAL A 191 -1.34 13.95 2.20
N ASN A 192 -1.65 14.61 1.09
CA ASN A 192 -2.92 14.49 0.38
C ASN A 192 -2.89 13.42 -0.72
N THR A 193 -1.72 13.17 -1.30
CA THR A 193 -1.53 12.11 -2.29
C THR A 193 -0.25 11.33 -2.08
N LEU A 194 -0.34 10.03 -2.31
CA LEU A 194 0.77 9.09 -2.48
C LEU A 194 0.69 8.56 -3.91
N ALA A 195 1.77 8.68 -4.67
CA ALA A 195 1.89 8.11 -6.00
C ALA A 195 2.94 7.00 -6.03
N ILE A 196 2.64 5.90 -6.72
CA ILE A 196 3.59 4.83 -7.04
C ILE A 196 3.69 4.76 -8.55
N GLY A 197 4.91 4.73 -9.10
CA GLY A 197 5.07 4.74 -10.54
C GLY A 197 6.33 4.07 -11.07
N PHE A 198 6.37 4.02 -12.40
CA PHE A 198 7.40 3.38 -13.21
C PHE A 198 7.82 4.28 -14.36
N GLY A 199 9.13 4.40 -14.59
CA GLY A 199 9.73 5.27 -15.60
C GLY A 199 10.44 6.47 -14.98
N ASP A 200 11.09 7.29 -15.80
CA ASP A 200 11.84 8.47 -15.35
C ASP A 200 11.05 9.75 -15.65
N LYS A 201 10.41 10.32 -14.64
CA LYS A 201 9.63 11.57 -14.76
C LYS A 201 10.51 12.78 -15.09
N ASN A 202 11.80 12.73 -14.78
CA ASN A 202 12.73 13.83 -15.04
C ASN A 202 13.34 13.72 -16.45
N ASN A 203 13.32 12.54 -17.05
CA ASN A 203 13.81 12.27 -18.39
C ASN A 203 12.94 11.21 -19.08
N LEU A 204 11.78 11.65 -19.60
CA LEU A 204 10.84 10.77 -20.29
C LEU A 204 11.49 10.10 -21.51
N GLN A 205 11.59 8.78 -21.46
CA GLN A 205 12.11 7.93 -22.53
C GLN A 205 11.17 6.74 -22.74
N PRO A 206 11.09 6.20 -23.97
CA PRO A 206 10.42 4.92 -24.20
C PRO A 206 11.00 3.83 -23.30
N GLY A 207 10.13 3.15 -22.58
CA GLY A 207 10.43 1.98 -21.76
C GLY A 207 9.70 0.74 -22.27
N GLY A 208 9.51 -0.24 -21.39
CA GLY A 208 8.72 -1.42 -21.69
C GLY A 208 7.44 -1.50 -20.85
N THR A 209 6.96 -2.72 -20.70
CA THR A 209 5.74 -3.04 -19.96
C THR A 209 6.03 -4.07 -18.87
N GLY A 210 5.17 -4.11 -17.86
CA GLY A 210 5.21 -5.13 -16.83
C GLY A 210 4.09 -5.00 -15.81
N LEU A 211 4.11 -5.89 -14.83
CA LEU A 211 3.20 -5.93 -13.69
C LEU A 211 4.02 -6.01 -12.41
N VAL A 212 3.73 -5.14 -11.45
CA VAL A 212 4.24 -5.25 -10.09
C VAL A 212 3.06 -5.27 -9.13
N LEU A 213 3.07 -6.22 -8.21
CA LEU A 213 2.10 -6.30 -7.13
C LEU A 213 2.61 -5.47 -5.96
N PHE A 214 1.70 -4.77 -5.29
CA PHE A 214 1.99 -4.00 -4.08
C PHE A 214 1.09 -4.46 -2.94
N ASP A 215 1.66 -4.46 -1.74
CA ASP A 215 0.96 -4.85 -0.53
C ASP A 215 1.50 -4.05 0.68
N ASP A 216 0.73 -4.00 1.76
CA ASP A 216 1.14 -3.50 3.06
C ASP A 216 1.88 -2.15 3.05
N ILE A 217 1.18 -1.07 2.69
CA ILE A 217 1.72 0.29 2.78
C ILE A 217 1.53 0.84 4.20
N ARG A 218 2.64 1.09 4.89
CA ARG A 218 2.65 1.41 6.33
C ARG A 218 3.65 2.51 6.65
N LEU A 219 3.41 3.24 7.73
CA LEU A 219 4.36 4.17 8.32
C LEU A 219 4.86 3.64 9.64
N TYR A 220 6.18 3.52 9.77
CA TYR A 220 6.84 3.05 10.98
C TYR A 220 7.59 4.18 11.66
N ARG A 221 7.82 4.00 12.97
CA ARG A 221 8.82 4.76 13.70
C ARG A 221 10.21 4.39 13.17
N PRO A 222 11.13 5.36 13.05
CA PRO A 222 12.53 5.04 12.75
C PRO A 222 13.08 4.04 13.76
N ALA A 223 13.95 3.14 13.28
CA ALA A 223 14.64 2.23 14.19
C ALA A 223 15.42 3.03 15.25
N PRO A 224 15.47 2.58 16.51
CA PRO A 224 16.34 3.20 17.49
C PRO A 224 17.78 3.21 16.98
N PRO A 225 18.57 4.28 17.21
CA PRO A 225 19.97 4.28 16.85
C PRO A 225 20.67 3.06 17.47
N GLU A 226 21.53 2.39 16.71
CA GLU A 226 22.32 1.28 17.24
C GLU A 226 23.07 1.76 18.50
N PRO A 227 23.09 0.94 19.58
CA PRO A 227 23.84 1.31 20.77
C PRO A 227 25.31 1.47 20.39
N GLU A 228 25.91 2.62 20.71
CA GLU A 228 27.33 2.82 20.47
C GLU A 228 28.13 1.69 21.12
N THR A 229 28.87 0.94 20.31
CA THR A 229 29.78 -0.09 20.81
C THR A 229 30.86 0.59 21.65
N PRO A 230 31.08 0.15 22.91
CA PRO A 230 32.03 0.79 23.82
C PRO A 230 33.49 0.67 23.39
#